data_AF-A0A3S6R040-F1
#
_entry.id   AF-A0A3S6R040-F1
#
_cell.length_a   1.000
_cell.length_b   1.000
_cell.length_c   1.000
_cell.angle_alpha   90.00
_cell.angle_beta   90.00
_cell.angle_gamma   90.00
#
_symmetry.space_group_name_H-M   'P 1'
#
loop_
_entity.id
_entity.type
_entity.pdbx_description
1 polymer ?
#
loop_
_entity_poly.entity_id
_entity_poly.type
_entity_poly.pdbx_seq_one_letter_code
_entity_poly.pdbx_strand_id
1 'polypeptide(L)'
;MPNQYEKLVEQQARLKQKIEREDFKLRQSKYYENRQARKARSRRLIQKGALLEKYFQADNLSVEQTEELLKIFANYVNAHKPNKFKNDQPNN
;
A
#
# COMPACT_ATOMS: atom_id res chain seq x y z
N MET A 1 50.42 -25.91 1.81
CA MET A 1 49.59 -25.49 0.65
C MET A 1 48.14 -25.72 1.04
N PRO A 2 47.27 -24.70 1.10
CA PRO A 2 45.87 -24.91 1.46
C PRO A 2 45.22 -25.82 0.42
N ASN A 3 44.53 -26.85 0.91
CA ASN A 3 43.92 -27.89 0.08
C ASN A 3 42.81 -27.24 -0.78
N GLN A 4 42.62 -27.66 -2.04
CA GLN A 4 41.58 -27.09 -2.91
C GLN A 4 40.19 -27.14 -2.27
N TYR A 5 39.95 -28.16 -1.44
CA TYR A 5 38.75 -28.31 -0.63
C TYR A 5 38.53 -27.16 0.38
N GLU A 6 39.58 -26.74 1.10
CA GLU A 6 39.48 -25.66 2.09
C GLU A 6 39.11 -24.33 1.44
N LYS A 7 39.67 -24.06 0.24
CA LYS A 7 39.33 -22.87 -0.54
C LYS A 7 37.86 -22.86 -0.97
N LEU A 8 37.32 -24.02 -1.35
CA LEU A 8 35.90 -24.16 -1.72
C LEU A 8 34.97 -23.93 -0.52
N VAL A 9 35.32 -24.47 0.66
CA VAL A 9 34.57 -24.27 1.90
C VAL A 9 34.57 -22.79 2.31
N GLU A 10 35.71 -22.10 2.25
CA GLU A 10 35.78 -20.67 2.51
C GLU A 10 34.94 -19.86 1.51
N GLN A 11 34.96 -20.23 0.24
CA GLN A 11 34.17 -19.56 -0.79
C GLN A 11 32.67 -19.76 -0.56
N GLN A 12 32.24 -20.97 -0.19
CA GLN A 12 30.85 -21.26 0.18
C GLN A 12 30.41 -20.45 1.39
N ALA A 13 31.25 -20.35 2.42
CA ALA A 13 30.96 -19.55 3.62
C ALA A 13 30.81 -18.05 3.28
N ARG A 14 31.69 -17.50 2.44
CA ARG A 14 31.60 -16.11 1.97
C ARG A 14 30.35 -15.85 1.16
N LEU A 15 29.96 -16.78 0.29
CA LEU A 15 28.74 -16.68 -0.52
C LEU A 15 27.49 -16.72 0.37
N LYS A 16 27.45 -17.62 1.35
CA LYS A 16 26.33 -17.71 2.31
C LYS A 16 26.16 -16.41 3.10
N GLN A 17 27.26 -15.83 3.60
CA GLN A 17 27.22 -14.54 4.28
C GLN A 17 26.74 -13.39 3.37
N LYS A 18 27.11 -13.40 2.08
CA LYS A 18 26.60 -12.41 1.12
C LYS A 18 25.10 -12.55 0.90
N ILE A 19 24.60 -13.78 0.74
CA ILE A 19 23.17 -14.05 0.57
C ILE A 19 22.39 -13.55 1.79
N GLU A 20 22.83 -13.88 3.02
CA GLU A 20 22.16 -13.44 4.24
C GLU A 20 22.12 -11.90 4.36
N ARG A 21 23.19 -11.20 3.97
CA ARG A 21 23.24 -9.73 3.95
C ARG A 21 22.27 -9.13 2.94
N GLU A 22 22.20 -9.67 1.73
CA GLU A 22 21.29 -9.19 0.70
C GLU A 22 19.82 -9.50 1.05
N ASP A 23 19.54 -10.68 1.62
CA ASP A 23 18.21 -11.02 2.13
C ASP A 23 17.77 -10.08 3.25
N PHE A 24 18.68 -9.71 4.15
CA PHE A 24 18.39 -8.75 5.20
C PHE A 24 18.04 -7.37 4.63
N LYS A 25 18.83 -6.86 3.67
CA LYS A 25 18.54 -5.60 2.97
C LYS A 25 17.21 -5.64 2.24
N LEU A 26 16.89 -6.76 1.58
CA LEU A 26 15.63 -6.94 0.86
C LEU A 26 14.42 -6.97 1.80
N ARG A 27 14.53 -7.64 2.96
CA ARG A 27 13.47 -7.60 3.98
C ARG A 27 13.27 -6.20 4.51
N GLN A 28 14.36 -5.47 4.73
CA GLN A 28 14.34 -4.10 5.20
C GLN A 28 13.71 -3.15 4.17
N SER A 29 14.06 -3.28 2.89
CA SER A 29 13.47 -2.45 1.82
C SER A 29 11.97 -2.67 1.70
N LYS A 30 11.52 -3.94 1.63
CA LYS A 30 10.09 -4.29 1.61
C LYS A 30 9.35 -3.75 2.81
N TYR A 31 9.95 -3.77 4.00
CA TYR A 31 9.34 -3.21 5.20
C TYR A 31 9.10 -1.70 5.06
N TYR A 32 10.10 -0.95 4.58
CA TYR A 32 9.99 0.50 4.40
C TYR A 32 9.01 0.87 3.29
N GLU A 33 9.03 0.17 2.15
CA GLU A 33 8.07 0.37 1.06
C GLU A 33 6.63 0.16 1.55
N ASN A 34 6.38 -0.96 2.24
CA ASN A 34 5.07 -1.24 2.82
C ASN A 34 4.64 -0.20 3.84
N ARG A 35 5.57 0.31 4.65
CA ARG A 35 5.29 1.38 5.61
C ARG A 35 4.90 2.68 4.90
N GLN A 36 5.61 3.03 3.83
CA GLN A 36 5.28 4.20 3.02
C GLN A 36 3.92 4.05 2.35
N ALA A 37 3.62 2.89 1.76
CA ALA A 37 2.32 2.60 1.16
C ALA A 37 1.17 2.72 2.16
N ARG A 38 1.33 2.18 3.38
CA ARG A 38 0.35 2.34 4.47
C ARG A 38 0.16 3.79 4.87
N LYS A 39 1.25 4.56 5.01
CA LYS A 39 1.19 5.99 5.35
C LYS A 39 0.46 6.79 4.26
N ALA A 40 0.75 6.52 2.99
CA ALA A 40 0.07 7.14 1.86
C ALA A 40 -1.42 6.80 1.84
N ARG A 41 -1.78 5.53 2.06
CA ARG A 41 -3.17 5.08 2.15
C ARG A 41 -3.91 5.78 3.29
N SER A 42 -3.33 5.82 4.50
CA SER A 42 -3.93 6.49 5.66
C SER A 42 -4.12 7.99 5.40
N ARG A 43 -3.11 8.70 4.87
CA ARG A 43 -3.23 10.11 4.51
C ARG A 43 -4.36 10.35 3.52
N ARG A 44 -4.47 9.50 2.48
CA ARG A 44 -5.56 9.59 1.50
C ARG A 44 -6.93 9.37 2.12
N LEU A 45 -7.06 8.42 3.05
CA LEU A 45 -8.32 8.15 3.75
C LEU A 45 -8.72 9.33 4.64
N ILE A 46 -7.79 9.91 5.39
CA ILE A 46 -8.03 11.10 6.22
C ILE A 46 -8.49 12.27 5.35
N GLN A 47 -7.79 12.53 4.23
CA GLN A 47 -8.18 13.61 3.31
C GLN A 47 -9.58 13.39 2.73
N LYS A 48 -9.92 12.15 2.37
CA LYS A 48 -11.27 11.83 1.87
C LYS A 48 -12.34 11.96 2.96
N GLY A 49 -12.03 11.54 4.19
CA GLY A 49 -12.92 11.71 5.35
C GLY A 49 -13.22 13.17 5.64
N ALA A 50 -12.19 14.02 5.67
CA ALA A 50 -12.36 15.47 5.88
C ALA A 50 -13.23 16.15 4.80
N LEU A 51 -13.21 15.64 3.55
CA LEU A 51 -14.09 16.14 2.49
C LEU A 51 -15.55 15.67 2.71
N LEU A 52 -15.73 14.45 3.21
CA LEU A 52 -17.05 13.93 3.55
C LEU A 52 -17.68 14.75 4.69
N GLU A 53 -16.92 14.97 5.76
CA GLU A 53 -17.26 15.87 6.87
C GLU A 53 -17.69 17.25 6.36
N LYS A 54 -16.81 17.91 5.57
CA LYS A 54 -17.06 19.26 5.05
C LYS A 54 -18.30 19.38 4.15
N TYR A 55 -18.49 18.46 3.20
CA TYR A 55 -19.51 18.61 2.16
C TYR A 55 -20.83 17.89 2.46
N PHE A 56 -20.79 16.86 3.30
CA PHE A 56 -21.97 16.09 3.71
C PHE A 56 -22.35 16.31 5.17
N GLN A 57 -21.63 17.17 5.91
CA GLN A 57 -21.87 17.48 7.32
C GLN A 57 -21.90 16.21 8.18
N ALA A 58 -21.00 15.28 7.86
CA ALA A 58 -20.98 13.93 8.41
C ALA A 58 -20.25 13.82 9.76
N ASP A 59 -19.78 14.93 10.33
CA ASP A 59 -18.92 15.00 11.53
C ASP A 59 -19.53 14.27 12.74
N ASN A 60 -20.86 14.30 12.84
CA ASN A 60 -21.62 13.68 13.94
C ASN A 60 -22.21 12.31 13.59
N LEU A 61 -22.00 11.84 12.35
CA LEU A 61 -22.52 10.54 11.92
C LEU A 61 -21.62 9.43 12.43
N SER A 62 -22.23 8.34 12.91
CA SER A 62 -21.48 7.11 13.16
C SER A 62 -20.94 6.53 11.85
N VAL A 63 -20.03 5.56 11.95
CA VAL A 63 -19.49 4.85 10.80
C VAL A 63 -20.62 4.14 10.03
N GLU A 64 -21.56 3.53 10.76
CA GLU A 64 -22.71 2.83 10.20
C GLU A 64 -23.67 3.79 9.49
N GLN A 65 -24.00 4.92 10.11
CA GLN A 65 -24.84 5.96 9.51
C GLN A 65 -24.21 6.57 8.26
N THR A 66 -22.88 6.74 8.29
CA THR A 66 -22.10 7.19 7.13
C THR A 66 -22.18 6.17 6.00
N GLU A 67 -22.08 4.87 6.31
CA GLU A 67 -22.22 3.81 5.30
C GLU A 67 -23.63 3.81 4.68
N GLU A 68 -24.68 3.94 5.48
CA GLU A 68 -26.07 4.04 4.99
C GLU A 68 -26.24 5.26 4.07
N LEU A 69 -25.76 6.43 4.49
CA LEU A 69 -25.76 7.64 3.68
C LEU A 69 -25.08 7.41 2.33
N LEU A 70 -23.88 6.83 2.35
CA LEU A 70 -23.13 6.55 1.13
C LEU A 70 -23.83 5.55 0.23
N LYS A 71 -24.50 4.51 0.77
CA LYS A 71 -25.29 3.54 0.01
C LYS A 71 -26.47 4.19 -0.71
N ILE A 72 -27.19 5.10 -0.04
CA ILE A 72 -28.32 5.83 -0.62
C ILE A 72 -27.87 6.60 -1.87
N PHE A 73 -26.75 7.31 -1.78
CA PHE A 73 -26.26 8.16 -2.86
C PHE A 73 -25.37 7.45 -3.89
N ALA A 74 -24.85 6.25 -3.59
CA ALA A 74 -23.92 5.54 -4.46
C ALA A 74 -24.49 5.35 -5.87
N ASN A 75 -25.74 4.91 -5.99
CA ASN A 75 -26.38 4.68 -7.28
C ASN A 75 -26.49 5.98 -8.08
N TYR A 76 -26.97 7.06 -7.45
CA TYR A 76 -27.09 8.37 -8.09
C TYR A 76 -25.73 8.91 -8.54
N VAL A 77 -24.74 8.93 -7.65
CA VAL A 77 -23.39 9.43 -7.95
C VAL A 77 -22.73 8.62 -9.07
N ASN A 78 -22.90 7.31 -9.09
CA ASN A 78 -22.33 6.46 -10.14
C ASN A 78 -23.03 6.65 -11.48
N ALA A 79 -24.35 6.79 -11.50
CA ALA A 79 -25.12 7.04 -12.73
C ALA A 79 -24.83 8.41 -13.35
N HIS A 80 -24.69 9.45 -12.52
CA HIS A 80 -24.47 10.83 -12.96
C HIS A 80 -22.99 11.26 -12.95
N LYS A 81 -22.06 10.33 -12.72
CA LYS A 81 -20.62 10.63 -12.70
C LYS A 81 -20.19 11.21 -14.05
N PRO A 82 -19.64 12.43 -14.11
CA PRO A 82 -19.09 12.97 -15.36
C PRO A 82 -17.98 12.06 -15.90
N ASN A 83 -17.90 11.93 -17.24
CA ASN A 83 -16.92 11.04 -17.89
C ASN A 83 -15.46 11.36 -17.51
N LYS A 84 -15.13 12.63 -17.21
CA LYS A 84 -13.81 13.03 -16.71
C LYS A 84 -13.40 12.39 -15.37
N PHE A 85 -14.34 11.77 -14.66
CA PHE A 85 -14.11 11.06 -13.40
C PHE A 85 -14.41 9.55 -13.49
N LYS A 86 -14.88 9.07 -14.65
CA LYS A 86 -14.97 7.65 -14.95
C LYS A 86 -13.59 7.21 -15.43
N ASN A 87 -12.74 6.78 -14.49
CA ASN A 87 -11.44 6.19 -14.82
C ASN A 87 -11.61 4.76 -15.36
N ASP A 88 -12.56 4.56 -16.28
CA ASP A 88 -12.72 3.31 -17.03
C ASP A 88 -11.65 3.30 -18.13
N GLN A 89 -10.45 2.92 -17.75
CA GLN A 89 -9.48 2.33 -18.68
C GLN A 89 -9.07 0.99 -18.05
N PRO A 90 -9.34 -0.16 -18.69
CA PRO A 90 -8.59 -1.36 -18.41
C PRO A 90 -7.12 -1.04 -18.71
N ASN A 91 -6.23 -1.27 -17.75
CA ASN A 91 -4.80 -1.30 -18.04
C ASN A 91 -4.59 -2.39 -19.12
N ASN A 92 -4.20 -1.99 -20.33
CA ASN A 92 -3.47 -2.86 -21.26
C ASN A 92 -2.07 -3.10 -20.73
#